data_AF-A0A0R2KA12-F1
#
_entry.id   AF-A0A0R2KA12-F1
#
_cell.length_a   1.000
_cell.length_b   1.000
_cell.length_c   1.000
_cell.angle_alpha   90.00
_cell.angle_beta   90.00
_cell.angle_gamma   90.00
#
_symmetry.space_group_name_H-M   'P 1'
#
loop_
_entity.id
_entity.type
_entity.pdbx_description
1 polymer ?
#
loop_
_entity_poly.entity_id
_entity_poly.type
_entity_poly.pdbx_seq_one_letter_code
_entity_poly.pdbx_strand_id
1 'polypeptide(L)'
;MIVKRLLKLIVVFVSLVGISGFYNYQRTYADDDSPLFNLETSKSTVNVGDQIVVQATQLEHSDAVSKEFQMVIPTGLKIDKPALKQAAASENFQYRQENDRLILLISDQTKENFQLTFIAQTAGTYSVSLLDKNQNLVSNVLQIVGEQTQSQESSTSSSSDQSQTSSSSSNETSAAEDSSQVTSTDSSKESSSVNSSEKVQKETSSQTSKADEANSSSQSKSITKSARTIANSIFSVDQATSQTALTYLYYYADSNGQPLSGYVQDPDKESVLVSYIMNKVSGSGPAPPQAGVSQSLGTIQTTGGNVKDKFSFTIPSNKLPTYATAVGSVYSMRLNFSDNKGSIRSFNFRFAYLTGQLSIIAPDQIDFGTALDATATGNPVYMGTIGTGSQALAVKDTRTIPSGVTMNGWSLTVSLAKQMTGETTSGVLTNSLHYLNEGTDYTLSSAASPVKKLAVSTPNTTTNISDSWDSKNGLAFEPTAGQPVAGEKYSGTVTWNLQDTPANK
;
A
#
# COMPACT_ATOMS: atom_id res chain seq x y z
N MET A 1 -67.00 22.28 -8.68
CA MET A 1 -65.63 22.20 -9.24
C MET A 1 -64.68 23.00 -8.36
N ILE A 2 -64.23 22.45 -7.22
CA ILE A 2 -63.10 22.94 -6.43
C ILE A 2 -62.44 21.70 -5.85
N VAL A 3 -61.32 21.27 -6.43
CA VAL A 3 -60.53 20.13 -5.96
C VAL A 3 -59.57 20.64 -4.89
N LYS A 4 -59.79 20.25 -3.64
CA LYS A 4 -58.80 20.40 -2.56
C LYS A 4 -57.66 19.42 -2.81
N ARG A 5 -56.52 19.91 -3.30
CA ARG A 5 -55.24 19.18 -3.27
C ARG A 5 -54.70 19.23 -1.83
N LEU A 6 -54.77 18.09 -1.16
CA LEU A 6 -54.06 17.85 0.09
C LEU A 6 -52.60 17.51 -0.27
N LEU A 7 -51.67 18.39 0.07
CA LEU A 7 -50.23 18.19 -0.08
C LEU A 7 -49.79 17.16 1.00
N LYS A 8 -49.55 15.90 0.59
CA LYS A 8 -48.88 14.92 1.46
C LYS A 8 -47.39 15.24 1.45
N LEU A 9 -46.91 15.87 2.52
CA LEU A 9 -45.49 15.91 2.87
C LEU A 9 -45.10 14.48 3.28
N ILE A 10 -44.34 13.79 2.44
CA ILE A 10 -43.83 12.44 2.73
C ILE A 10 -42.39 12.60 3.23
N VAL A 11 -42.18 12.18 4.48
CA VAL A 11 -40.88 12.19 5.17
C VAL A 11 -40.15 10.90 4.83
N VAL A 12 -38.99 11.00 4.17
CA VAL A 12 -38.10 9.86 3.87
C VAL A 12 -37.13 9.69 5.05
N PHE A 13 -36.56 8.52 5.30
CA PHE A 13 -35.46 8.37 6.29
C PHE A 13 -34.36 7.58 5.61
N VAL A 14 -33.12 8.05 5.66
CA VAL A 14 -31.94 7.37 5.11
C VAL A 14 -31.00 7.06 6.27
N SER A 15 -30.95 5.81 6.70
CA SER A 15 -30.15 5.37 7.84
C SER A 15 -29.20 4.25 7.45
N LEU A 16 -27.92 4.41 7.76
CA LEU A 16 -26.94 3.31 7.75
C LEU A 16 -27.15 2.46 9.01
N VAL A 17 -27.41 1.16 8.89
CA VAL A 17 -27.62 0.27 10.05
C VAL A 17 -26.56 -0.83 10.05
N GLY A 18 -25.78 -0.88 11.12
CA GLY A 18 -24.97 -2.03 11.51
C GLY A 18 -23.48 -1.88 11.20
N ILE A 19 -22.68 -1.83 12.26
CA ILE A 19 -21.22 -1.89 12.23
C ILE A 19 -20.78 -3.25 12.78
N SER A 20 -20.08 -4.04 11.97
CA SER A 20 -19.18 -5.08 12.48
C SER A 20 -17.82 -4.43 12.73
N GLY A 21 -17.67 -3.83 13.90
CA GLY A 21 -16.40 -3.34 14.41
C GLY A 21 -15.59 -4.54 14.89
N PHE A 22 -15.00 -5.30 13.97
CA PHE A 22 -13.98 -6.26 14.36
C PHE A 22 -12.74 -5.47 14.75
N TYR A 23 -12.49 -5.36 16.06
CA TYR A 23 -11.14 -5.22 16.58
C TYR A 23 -10.37 -6.53 16.37
N ASN A 24 -10.26 -6.95 15.11
CA ASN A 24 -9.17 -7.84 14.77
C ASN A 24 -7.95 -6.94 14.70
N TYR A 25 -6.96 -7.29 15.52
CA TYR A 25 -5.57 -7.13 15.13
C TYR A 25 -5.49 -7.77 13.75
N GLN A 26 -5.76 -7.02 12.68
CA GLN A 26 -5.40 -7.42 11.33
C GLN A 26 -3.88 -7.37 11.31
N ARG A 27 -3.26 -8.38 11.92
CA ARG A 27 -2.57 -9.40 11.14
C ARG A 27 -2.74 -9.06 9.67
N THR A 28 -1.70 -8.53 9.05
CA THR A 28 -1.46 -8.67 7.61
C THR A 28 -1.25 -10.15 7.30
N TYR A 29 -2.28 -10.93 7.58
CA TYR A 29 -2.67 -12.16 6.95
C TYR A 29 -4.07 -11.73 6.47
N ALA A 30 -4.37 -11.50 5.19
CA ALA A 30 -4.48 -12.59 4.23
C ALA A 30 -4.75 -13.93 4.93
N ASP A 31 -5.68 -13.93 5.89
CA ASP A 31 -6.21 -15.14 6.48
C ASP A 31 -7.10 -15.75 5.40
N ASP A 32 -6.63 -16.92 4.95
CA ASP A 32 -7.44 -18.06 4.53
C ASP A 32 -8.03 -18.16 3.13
N ASP A 33 -7.54 -17.40 2.15
CA ASP A 33 -7.54 -17.89 0.76
C ASP A 33 -6.23 -17.47 0.09
N SER A 34 -5.36 -18.45 -0.21
CA SER A 34 -4.32 -18.23 -1.21
C SER A 34 -5.00 -17.67 -2.46
N PRO A 35 -4.64 -16.48 -2.97
CA PRO A 35 -5.29 -15.94 -4.14
C PRO A 35 -5.10 -16.94 -5.29
N LEU A 36 -6.20 -17.36 -5.90
CA LEU A 36 -6.17 -18.27 -7.04
C LEU A 36 -5.52 -17.62 -8.26
N PHE A 37 -5.52 -16.28 -8.32
CA PHE A 37 -4.94 -15.51 -9.42
C PHE A 37 -4.03 -14.39 -8.93
N ASN A 38 -2.97 -14.14 -9.70
CA ASN A 38 -2.20 -12.90 -9.64
C ASN A 38 -2.49 -12.06 -10.88
N LEU A 39 -2.90 -10.81 -10.69
CA LEU A 39 -3.16 -9.82 -11.73
C LEU A 39 -2.00 -8.84 -11.79
N GLU A 40 -1.45 -8.65 -12.98
CA GLU A 40 -0.36 -7.71 -13.24
C GLU A 40 -0.63 -6.92 -14.51
N THR A 41 -0.04 -5.74 -14.63
CA THR A 41 -0.02 -4.99 -15.88
C THR A 41 1.38 -4.43 -16.11
N SER A 42 1.78 -4.32 -17.38
CA SER A 42 3.06 -3.72 -17.77
C SER A 42 3.07 -2.20 -17.61
N LYS A 43 1.90 -1.56 -17.52
CA LYS A 43 1.73 -0.12 -17.33
C LYS A 43 0.67 0.17 -16.28
N SER A 44 1.10 0.60 -15.09
CA SER A 44 0.20 1.04 -14.02
C SER A 44 -0.38 2.44 -14.25
N THR A 45 0.12 3.18 -15.24
CA THR A 45 -0.36 4.51 -15.65
C THR A 45 -0.56 4.51 -17.16
N VAL A 46 -1.73 4.94 -17.64
CA VAL A 46 -2.13 4.99 -19.05
C VAL A 46 -2.86 6.30 -19.35
N ASN A 47 -2.87 6.75 -20.60
CA ASN A 47 -3.71 7.90 -20.97
C ASN A 47 -5.16 7.47 -21.21
N VAL A 48 -6.09 8.41 -21.09
CA VAL A 48 -7.46 8.22 -21.59
C VAL A 48 -7.43 7.86 -23.08
N GLY A 49 -8.06 6.75 -23.43
CA GLY A 49 -8.10 6.17 -24.77
C GLY A 49 -7.09 5.04 -24.99
N ASP A 50 -6.08 4.90 -24.13
CA ASP A 50 -5.08 3.85 -24.25
C ASP A 50 -5.62 2.48 -23.82
N GLN A 51 -5.06 1.44 -24.44
CA GLN A 51 -5.28 0.06 -24.04
C GLN A 51 -4.49 -0.28 -22.77
N ILE A 52 -5.15 -0.98 -21.86
CA ILE A 52 -4.58 -1.58 -20.66
C ILE A 52 -4.64 -3.08 -20.84
N VAL A 53 -3.48 -3.74 -20.83
CA VAL A 53 -3.39 -5.20 -20.82
C VAL A 53 -3.13 -5.67 -19.40
N VAL A 54 -4.07 -6.44 -18.87
CA VAL A 54 -3.97 -7.11 -17.56
C VAL A 54 -3.65 -8.58 -17.80
N GLN A 55 -2.50 -9.02 -17.32
CA GLN A 55 -2.10 -10.42 -17.30
C GLN A 55 -2.66 -11.06 -16.02
N ALA A 56 -3.49 -12.09 -16.17
CA ALA A 56 -3.92 -12.95 -15.08
C ALA A 56 -3.10 -14.24 -15.10
N THR A 57 -2.47 -14.57 -13.97
CA THR A 57 -1.69 -15.79 -13.73
C THR A 57 -2.43 -16.65 -12.72
N GLN A 58 -2.80 -17.87 -13.09
CA GLN A 58 -3.34 -18.86 -12.17
C GLN A 58 -2.22 -19.32 -11.21
N LEU A 59 -2.40 -19.12 -9.91
CA LEU A 59 -1.46 -19.55 -8.88
C LEU A 59 -1.72 -20.99 -8.40
N GLU A 60 -2.95 -21.47 -8.61
CA GLU A 60 -3.33 -22.86 -8.39
C GLU A 60 -3.94 -23.43 -9.67
N HIS A 61 -3.48 -24.60 -10.08
CA HIS A 61 -4.04 -25.30 -11.23
C HIS A 61 -5.46 -25.78 -10.91
N SER A 62 -6.44 -25.41 -11.75
CA SER A 62 -7.82 -25.85 -11.56
C SER A 62 -8.04 -27.23 -12.16
N ASP A 63 -8.13 -28.26 -11.34
CA ASP A 63 -8.52 -29.63 -11.76
C ASP A 63 -10.01 -29.76 -12.12
N ALA A 64 -10.78 -28.68 -11.97
CA ALA A 64 -12.22 -28.67 -12.26
C ALA A 64 -12.48 -28.46 -13.76
N VAL A 65 -13.51 -29.15 -14.27
CA VAL A 65 -13.96 -29.10 -15.67
C VAL A 65 -14.24 -27.67 -16.15
N SER A 66 -14.72 -26.80 -15.25
CA SER A 66 -14.78 -25.35 -15.44
C SER A 66 -15.16 -24.65 -14.12
N LYS A 67 -14.55 -23.49 -13.82
CA LYS A 67 -14.91 -22.59 -12.72
C LYS A 67 -15.28 -21.21 -13.26
N GLU A 68 -16.30 -20.62 -12.66
CA GLU A 68 -16.75 -19.28 -12.99
C GLU A 68 -16.13 -18.24 -12.04
N PHE A 69 -15.56 -17.19 -12.62
CA PHE A 69 -15.04 -16.02 -11.92
C PHE A 69 -15.66 -14.77 -12.51
N GLN A 70 -15.79 -13.73 -11.71
CA GLN A 70 -16.35 -12.46 -12.12
C GLN A 70 -15.38 -11.33 -11.82
N MET A 71 -15.33 -10.36 -12.73
CA MET A 71 -14.61 -9.12 -12.57
C MET A 71 -15.58 -7.98 -12.73
N VAL A 72 -15.66 -7.10 -11.72
CA VAL A 72 -16.38 -5.84 -11.86
C VAL A 72 -15.52 -4.90 -12.68
N ILE A 73 -16.09 -4.33 -13.74
CA ILE A 73 -15.43 -3.37 -14.61
C ILE A 73 -15.67 -1.99 -13.99
N PRO A 74 -14.64 -1.31 -13.47
CA PRO A 74 -14.80 0.00 -12.86
C PRO A 74 -15.37 1.02 -13.84
N THR A 75 -16.18 1.95 -13.35
CA THR A 75 -16.62 3.11 -14.14
C THR A 75 -15.40 3.87 -14.65
N GLY A 76 -15.36 4.15 -15.96
CA GLY A 76 -14.19 4.74 -16.62
C GLY A 76 -13.26 3.72 -17.28
N LEU A 77 -13.47 2.41 -17.11
CA LEU A 77 -12.88 1.36 -17.94
C LEU A 77 -13.92 0.70 -18.84
N LYS A 78 -13.49 0.30 -20.04
CA LYS A 78 -14.29 -0.49 -20.97
C LYS A 78 -13.48 -1.69 -21.45
N ILE A 79 -14.12 -2.85 -21.58
CA ILE A 79 -13.47 -4.02 -22.20
C ILE A 79 -13.18 -3.75 -23.68
N ASP A 80 -11.96 -4.04 -24.10
CA ASP A 80 -11.62 -4.18 -25.51
C ASP A 80 -12.13 -5.53 -26.03
N LYS A 81 -13.38 -5.54 -26.53
CA LYS A 81 -14.05 -6.78 -26.97
C LYS A 81 -13.29 -7.53 -28.08
N PRO A 82 -12.76 -6.87 -29.13
CA PRO A 82 -11.91 -7.53 -30.13
C PRO A 82 -10.68 -8.21 -29.52
N ALA A 83 -9.92 -7.50 -28.70
CA ALA A 83 -8.71 -8.05 -28.08
C ALA A 83 -9.04 -9.21 -27.13
N LEU A 84 -10.08 -9.07 -26.31
CA LEU A 84 -10.51 -10.11 -25.39
C LEU A 84 -11.00 -11.37 -26.12
N LYS A 85 -11.70 -11.21 -27.27
CA LYS A 85 -12.10 -12.34 -28.11
C LYS A 85 -10.91 -13.12 -28.65
N GLN A 86 -9.86 -12.41 -29.07
CA GLN A 86 -8.64 -13.02 -29.56
C GLN A 86 -7.88 -13.74 -28.45
N ALA A 87 -7.74 -13.10 -27.28
CA ALA A 87 -7.11 -13.69 -26.09
C ALA A 87 -7.83 -14.99 -25.68
N ALA A 88 -9.15 -14.94 -25.51
CA ALA A 88 -10.00 -16.08 -25.14
C ALA A 88 -9.79 -17.30 -26.06
N ALA A 89 -9.72 -17.09 -27.38
CA ALA A 89 -9.48 -18.16 -28.34
C ALA A 89 -8.06 -18.73 -28.28
N SER A 90 -7.05 -17.88 -28.04
CA SER A 90 -5.64 -18.30 -28.04
C SER A 90 -5.13 -18.82 -26.70
N GLU A 91 -5.85 -18.52 -25.62
CA GLU A 91 -5.49 -18.83 -24.23
C GLU A 91 -6.52 -19.78 -23.57
N ASN A 92 -7.51 -20.24 -24.34
CA ASN A 92 -8.48 -21.27 -23.98
C ASN A 92 -9.32 -20.94 -22.74
N PHE A 93 -9.80 -19.70 -22.62
CA PHE A 93 -10.85 -19.34 -21.65
C PHE A 93 -12.11 -18.89 -22.37
N GLN A 94 -13.26 -18.94 -21.69
CA GLN A 94 -14.51 -18.36 -22.20
C GLN A 94 -14.88 -17.14 -21.38
N TYR A 95 -15.63 -16.22 -21.98
CA TYR A 95 -16.13 -15.06 -21.29
C TYR A 95 -17.50 -14.63 -21.79
N ARG A 96 -18.24 -13.94 -20.91
CA ARG A 96 -19.45 -13.19 -21.26
C ARG A 96 -19.45 -11.89 -20.47
N GLN A 97 -20.01 -10.84 -21.05
CA GLN A 97 -20.19 -9.56 -20.35
C GLN A 97 -21.65 -9.43 -19.94
N GLU A 98 -21.87 -9.13 -18.66
CA GLU A 98 -23.19 -8.85 -18.08
C GLU A 98 -23.14 -7.47 -17.44
N ASN A 99 -23.75 -6.46 -18.07
CA ASN A 99 -23.72 -5.08 -17.61
C ASN A 99 -22.26 -4.57 -17.38
N ASP A 100 -21.94 -4.25 -16.13
CA ASP A 100 -20.66 -3.79 -15.60
C ASP A 100 -19.75 -4.95 -15.12
N ARG A 101 -20.09 -6.19 -15.44
CA ARG A 101 -19.31 -7.38 -15.05
C ARG A 101 -18.79 -8.14 -16.26
N LEU A 102 -17.55 -8.62 -16.14
CA LEU A 102 -16.97 -9.62 -16.99
C LEU A 102 -17.01 -10.96 -16.26
N ILE A 103 -17.72 -11.94 -16.82
CA ILE A 103 -17.73 -13.29 -16.31
C ILE A 103 -16.76 -14.13 -17.13
N LEU A 104 -15.84 -14.81 -16.46
CA LEU A 104 -14.81 -15.68 -17.01
C LEU A 104 -15.11 -17.13 -16.62
N LEU A 105 -15.03 -18.04 -17.59
CA LEU A 105 -15.02 -19.47 -17.34
C LEU A 105 -13.62 -20.00 -17.63
N ILE A 106 -12.96 -20.48 -16.58
CA ILE A 106 -11.59 -21.00 -16.59
C ILE A 106 -11.67 -22.52 -16.41
N SER A 107 -10.96 -23.29 -17.22
CA SER A 107 -10.87 -24.75 -17.11
C SER A 107 -9.41 -25.22 -17.03
N ASP A 108 -9.22 -26.53 -16.87
CA ASP A 108 -7.94 -27.22 -16.97
C ASP A 108 -7.19 -26.97 -18.30
N GLN A 109 -7.91 -26.61 -19.36
CA GLN A 109 -7.37 -26.28 -20.68
C GLN A 109 -6.95 -24.81 -20.81
N THR A 110 -7.38 -23.93 -19.90
CA THR A 110 -7.01 -22.52 -19.91
C THR A 110 -5.52 -22.38 -19.58
N LYS A 111 -4.81 -21.56 -20.34
CA LYS A 111 -3.40 -21.29 -20.05
C LYS A 111 -3.24 -20.72 -18.65
N GLU A 112 -2.14 -21.10 -18.00
CA GLU A 112 -1.76 -20.57 -16.68
C GLU A 112 -1.71 -19.04 -16.69
N ASN A 113 -1.25 -18.47 -17.81
CA ASN A 113 -1.24 -17.03 -18.06
C ASN A 113 -2.22 -16.68 -19.19
N PHE A 114 -3.19 -15.82 -18.92
CA PHE A 114 -4.12 -15.27 -19.92
C PHE A 114 -4.35 -13.76 -19.75
N GLN A 115 -4.75 -13.08 -20.82
CA GLN A 115 -4.83 -11.63 -20.91
C GLN A 115 -6.26 -11.11 -20.95
N LEU A 116 -6.48 -10.04 -20.20
CA LEU A 116 -7.70 -9.27 -20.15
C LEU A 116 -7.38 -7.83 -20.58
N THR A 117 -8.03 -7.35 -21.63
CA THR A 117 -7.72 -6.03 -22.20
C THR A 117 -8.85 -5.03 -21.98
N PHE A 118 -8.50 -3.86 -21.48
CA PHE A 118 -9.39 -2.74 -21.22
C PHE A 118 -8.95 -1.49 -21.96
N ILE A 119 -9.82 -0.49 -22.03
CA ILE A 119 -9.57 0.85 -22.56
C ILE A 119 -9.99 1.84 -21.48
N ALA A 120 -9.09 2.74 -21.08
CA ALA A 120 -9.42 3.84 -20.19
C ALA A 120 -10.31 4.86 -20.92
N GLN A 121 -11.53 5.09 -20.44
CA GLN A 121 -12.48 6.03 -21.02
C GLN A 121 -12.46 7.40 -20.34
N THR A 122 -12.03 7.47 -19.10
CA THR A 122 -11.90 8.70 -18.31
C THR A 122 -10.55 8.76 -17.62
N ALA A 123 -10.20 9.90 -17.04
CA ALA A 123 -9.10 9.97 -16.08
C ALA A 123 -9.60 9.49 -14.72
N GLY A 124 -8.73 8.89 -13.90
CA GLY A 124 -9.10 8.35 -12.60
C GLY A 124 -8.22 7.17 -12.19
N THR A 125 -8.41 6.68 -10.97
CA THR A 125 -7.77 5.44 -10.50
C THR A 125 -8.77 4.30 -10.55
N TYR A 126 -8.37 3.20 -11.16
CA TYR A 126 -9.19 2.01 -11.39
C TYR A 126 -8.64 0.83 -10.61
N SER A 127 -9.52 0.11 -9.93
CA SER A 127 -9.18 -1.11 -9.20
C SER A 127 -9.79 -2.32 -9.91
N VAL A 128 -8.96 -3.25 -10.34
CA VAL A 128 -9.38 -4.48 -11.03
C VAL A 128 -9.06 -5.69 -10.15
N SER A 129 -10.03 -6.60 -10.00
CA SER A 129 -9.88 -7.84 -9.24
C SER A 129 -10.79 -8.94 -9.77
N LEU A 130 -10.48 -10.20 -9.45
CA LEU A 130 -11.32 -11.36 -9.71
C LEU A 130 -12.01 -11.81 -8.43
N LEU A 131 -13.30 -12.12 -8.55
CA LEU A 131 -14.12 -12.68 -7.50
C LEU A 131 -14.63 -14.06 -7.93
N ASP A 132 -14.86 -14.96 -6.97
CA ASP A 132 -15.59 -16.21 -7.22
C ASP A 132 -17.11 -15.97 -7.37
N LYS A 133 -17.87 -17.05 -7.59
CA LYS A 133 -19.35 -17.02 -7.65
C LYS A 133 -20.02 -16.52 -6.36
N ASN A 134 -19.34 -16.61 -5.22
CA ASN A 134 -19.83 -16.17 -3.91
C ASN A 134 -19.40 -14.72 -3.60
N GLN A 135 -18.76 -14.03 -4.55
CA GLN A 135 -18.19 -12.68 -4.41
C GLN A 135 -16.97 -12.58 -3.46
N ASN A 136 -16.32 -13.70 -3.18
CA ASN A 136 -15.05 -13.71 -2.45
C ASN A 136 -13.92 -13.26 -3.38
N LEU A 137 -13.00 -12.44 -2.87
CA LEU A 137 -11.82 -12.00 -3.61
C LEU A 137 -10.85 -13.17 -3.80
N VAL A 138 -10.57 -13.54 -5.05
CA VAL A 138 -9.69 -14.67 -5.40
C VAL A 138 -8.43 -14.23 -6.14
N SER A 139 -8.17 -12.92 -6.22
CA SER A 139 -6.94 -12.37 -6.76
C SER A 139 -6.39 -11.26 -5.89
N ASN A 140 -5.16 -10.80 -6.15
CA ASN A 140 -4.76 -9.46 -5.71
C ASN A 140 -5.62 -8.39 -6.42
N VAL A 141 -5.65 -7.19 -5.85
CA VAL A 141 -6.23 -6.00 -6.48
C VAL A 141 -5.14 -5.30 -7.29
N LEU A 142 -5.41 -5.09 -8.57
CA LEU A 142 -4.54 -4.34 -9.47
C LEU A 142 -5.04 -2.89 -9.59
N GLN A 143 -4.18 -1.93 -9.26
CA GLN A 143 -4.46 -0.49 -9.41
C GLN A 143 -3.89 0.03 -10.73
N ILE A 144 -4.70 0.74 -11.50
CA ILE A 144 -4.32 1.38 -12.77
C ILE A 144 -4.77 2.84 -12.74
N VAL A 145 -3.90 3.77 -13.13
CA VAL A 145 -4.19 5.21 -13.19
C VAL A 145 -4.40 5.62 -14.65
N GLY A 146 -5.57 6.17 -14.95
CA GLY A 146 -5.88 6.86 -16.21
C GLY A 146 -5.58 8.35 -16.08
N GLU A 147 -4.71 8.88 -16.93
CA GLU A 147 -4.38 10.30 -16.98
C GLU A 147 -5.02 10.97 -18.20
N GLN A 148 -5.52 12.19 -18.01
CA GLN A 148 -6.02 12.99 -19.12
C GLN A 148 -4.82 13.54 -19.90
N THR A 149 -4.72 13.20 -21.19
CA THR A 149 -3.74 13.81 -22.07
C THR A 149 -3.99 15.32 -22.08
N GLN A 150 -3.07 16.09 -21.50
CA GLN A 150 -3.09 17.54 -21.66
C GLN A 150 -2.82 17.85 -23.14
N SER A 151 -3.86 18.28 -23.85
CA SER A 151 -3.67 18.95 -25.14
C SER A 151 -2.83 20.20 -24.89
N GLN A 152 -1.58 20.16 -25.32
CA GLN A 152 -0.68 21.30 -25.34
C GLN A 152 -1.22 22.31 -26.37
N GLU A 153 -2.13 23.19 -25.95
CA GLU A 153 -2.44 24.38 -26.74
C GLU A 153 -1.19 25.26 -26.78
N SER A 154 -0.62 25.34 -27.98
CA SER A 154 0.49 26.22 -28.30
C SER A 154 -0.02 27.65 -28.22
N SER A 155 0.28 28.36 -27.13
CA SER A 155 0.05 29.80 -27.06
C SER A 155 1.04 30.50 -27.99
N THR A 156 0.61 30.79 -29.22
CA THR A 156 1.28 31.72 -30.13
C THR A 156 1.13 33.14 -29.59
N SER A 157 2.23 33.68 -29.08
CA SER A 157 2.40 35.09 -28.76
C SER A 157 2.45 35.93 -30.05
N SER A 158 1.40 36.69 -30.33
CA SER A 158 1.44 37.76 -31.33
C SER A 158 1.73 39.10 -30.64
N SER A 159 2.94 39.59 -30.90
CA SER A 159 3.39 40.96 -30.69
C SER A 159 2.58 41.95 -31.55
N SER A 160 2.14 43.06 -30.99
CA SER A 160 1.95 44.30 -31.74
C SER A 160 2.34 45.50 -30.89
N ASP A 161 3.16 46.35 -31.50
CA ASP A 161 3.87 47.48 -30.95
C ASP A 161 3.03 48.77 -30.92
N GLN A 162 3.42 49.63 -29.96
CA GLN A 162 3.41 51.09 -29.94
C GLN A 162 2.10 51.90 -30.10
N SER A 163 1.82 52.75 -29.10
CA SER A 163 2.06 54.21 -29.24
C SER A 163 2.03 54.97 -27.92
N GLN A 164 2.83 56.04 -27.92
CA GLN A 164 3.27 56.95 -26.86
C GLN A 164 2.16 57.86 -26.31
N THR A 165 2.27 58.33 -25.06
CA THR A 165 2.54 59.75 -24.73
C THR A 165 2.80 60.01 -23.23
N SER A 166 3.45 61.15 -23.01
CA SER A 166 4.33 61.65 -21.94
C SER A 166 3.69 62.39 -20.76
N SER A 167 4.46 62.49 -19.64
CA SER A 167 4.69 63.61 -18.69
C SER A 167 4.79 63.08 -17.24
N SER A 168 5.61 63.54 -16.29
CA SER A 168 6.67 64.56 -16.19
C SER A 168 7.31 64.48 -14.79
N SER A 169 8.64 64.67 -14.69
CA SER A 169 9.46 65.24 -13.58
C SER A 169 9.21 64.79 -12.11
N SER A 170 10.21 64.36 -11.34
CA SER A 170 11.34 65.20 -10.90
C SER A 170 12.41 64.41 -10.10
N ASN A 171 13.63 64.98 -10.13
CA ASN A 171 14.90 64.65 -9.47
C ASN A 171 14.85 64.22 -8.00
N GLU A 172 15.77 63.33 -7.58
CA GLU A 172 17.01 63.73 -6.87
C GLU A 172 18.03 62.57 -6.79
N THR A 173 19.30 62.95 -6.88
CA THR A 173 20.51 62.12 -6.96
C THR A 173 21.40 62.42 -5.76
N SER A 174 22.08 61.39 -5.21
CA SER A 174 23.49 61.33 -4.70
C SER A 174 23.60 60.11 -3.77
N ALA A 175 24.41 59.05 -4.00
CA ALA A 175 25.87 58.95 -4.04
C ALA A 175 26.54 59.52 -2.76
N ALA A 176 27.55 58.93 -2.10
CA ALA A 176 28.26 57.65 -2.11
C ALA A 176 29.22 57.65 -0.89
N GLU A 177 29.99 56.55 -0.74
CA GLU A 177 31.28 56.42 -0.04
C GLU A 177 31.30 56.20 1.49
N ASP A 178 32.29 55.56 2.11
CA ASP A 178 33.33 54.56 1.76
C ASP A 178 34.20 54.37 3.04
N SER A 179 34.96 53.28 3.07
CA SER A 179 36.25 53.07 3.75
C SER A 179 36.19 52.44 5.17
N SER A 180 36.66 51.19 5.37
CA SER A 180 38.05 50.62 5.41
C SER A 180 38.59 50.61 6.87
N GLN A 181 39.29 49.61 7.42
CA GLN A 181 40.54 48.89 7.06
C GLN A 181 40.67 47.61 7.94
N VAL A 182 41.11 46.44 7.45
CA VAL A 182 42.49 45.89 7.32
C VAL A 182 43.23 45.56 8.63
N THR A 183 43.58 44.27 8.84
CA THR A 183 44.97 43.82 9.08
C THR A 183 45.14 42.31 8.91
N SER A 184 46.25 41.91 8.29
CA SER A 184 46.73 40.55 8.03
C SER A 184 48.14 40.38 8.61
N THR A 185 48.51 39.16 9.05
CA THR A 185 49.89 38.60 9.09
C THR A 185 49.76 37.11 9.48
N ASP A 186 49.94 36.14 8.58
CA ASP A 186 51.17 35.54 8.03
C ASP A 186 51.93 34.64 9.03
N SER A 187 51.98 33.33 8.75
CA SER A 187 53.20 32.52 8.81
C SER A 187 53.06 31.24 7.99
N SER A 188 54.04 31.04 7.13
CA SER A 188 54.31 29.94 6.21
C SER A 188 55.25 28.88 6.80
N LYS A 189 55.19 27.65 6.25
CA LYS A 189 56.29 26.67 5.96
C LYS A 189 55.64 25.30 5.69
N GLU A 190 55.62 24.73 4.48
CA GLU A 190 56.67 24.31 3.52
C GLU A 190 57.30 22.93 3.83
N SER A 191 57.51 22.16 2.74
CA SER A 191 58.28 20.91 2.55
C SER A 191 57.56 19.58 2.77
N SER A 192 57.89 18.46 2.09
CA SER A 192 58.17 18.13 0.68
C SER A 192 58.44 16.61 0.62
N SER A 193 57.82 15.94 -0.37
CA SER A 193 58.27 14.77 -1.16
C SER A 193 59.53 13.93 -0.81
N VAL A 194 59.43 12.59 -1.04
CA VAL A 194 60.30 11.72 -1.91
C VAL A 194 60.66 10.32 -1.31
N ASN A 195 60.39 9.28 -2.13
CA ASN A 195 60.98 7.93 -2.31
C ASN A 195 61.63 7.14 -1.16
N SER A 196 61.38 5.81 -1.13
CA SER A 196 62.28 4.81 -1.74
C SER A 196 61.78 3.36 -1.65
N SER A 197 62.31 2.58 -2.59
CA SER A 197 61.92 1.28 -3.10
C SER A 197 62.52 0.07 -2.35
N GLU A 198 61.97 -1.11 -2.67
CA GLU A 198 62.61 -2.43 -2.81
C GLU A 198 63.41 -3.06 -1.64
N LYS A 199 62.99 -4.26 -1.23
CA LYS A 199 63.81 -5.46 -1.49
C LYS A 199 63.03 -6.78 -1.44
N VAL A 200 63.29 -7.56 -2.50
CA VAL A 200 62.96 -8.95 -2.75
C VAL A 200 63.77 -9.88 -1.84
N GLN A 201 63.19 -10.99 -1.38
CA GLN A 201 63.89 -12.27 -1.42
C GLN A 201 62.91 -13.45 -1.54
N LYS A 202 63.32 -14.32 -2.47
CA LYS A 202 62.67 -15.49 -3.04
C LYS A 202 63.59 -16.64 -2.67
N GLU A 203 63.06 -17.76 -2.18
CA GLU A 203 63.74 -19.04 -2.33
C GLU A 203 62.79 -20.09 -2.89
N THR A 204 63.37 -20.79 -3.85
CA THR A 204 62.83 -21.77 -4.79
C THR A 204 63.43 -23.11 -4.43
N SER A 205 62.69 -24.22 -4.59
CA SER A 205 63.17 -25.48 -5.19
C SER A 205 61.97 -26.39 -5.42
N SER A 206 61.54 -26.72 -6.64
CA SER A 206 62.16 -27.67 -7.62
C SER A 206 62.12 -29.12 -7.06
N GLN A 207 61.71 -30.18 -7.75
CA GLN A 207 61.85 -30.50 -9.18
C GLN A 207 61.19 -31.87 -9.54
N THR A 208 60.74 -32.03 -10.80
CA THR A 208 60.70 -33.27 -11.67
C THR A 208 59.79 -34.46 -11.30
N SER A 209 59.15 -35.23 -12.21
CA SER A 209 59.39 -35.53 -13.64
C SER A 209 58.23 -36.30 -14.33
N LYS A 210 58.10 -36.06 -15.66
CA LYS A 210 57.78 -36.96 -16.82
C LYS A 210 56.41 -37.68 -16.99
N ALA A 211 55.70 -37.19 -18.02
CA ALA A 211 55.07 -37.84 -19.19
C ALA A 211 54.51 -39.28 -19.13
N ASP A 212 53.23 -39.44 -19.50
CA ASP A 212 52.79 -40.27 -20.64
C ASP A 212 51.41 -39.83 -21.17
N GLU A 213 51.21 -40.05 -22.47
CA GLU A 213 50.14 -39.57 -23.35
C GLU A 213 48.74 -40.12 -23.05
N ALA A 214 47.71 -39.30 -23.23
CA ALA A 214 46.46 -39.71 -23.88
C ALA A 214 45.64 -38.48 -24.31
N ASN A 215 45.54 -38.34 -25.63
CA ASN A 215 44.69 -37.41 -26.35
C ASN A 215 43.20 -37.65 -26.00
N SER A 216 42.53 -36.68 -25.38
CA SER A 216 41.06 -36.57 -25.41
C SER A 216 40.68 -35.10 -25.24
N SER A 217 40.34 -34.49 -26.36
CA SER A 217 39.73 -33.17 -26.44
C SER A 217 38.39 -33.17 -25.71
N SER A 218 38.40 -32.71 -24.47
CA SER A 218 37.20 -32.26 -23.77
C SER A 218 37.45 -30.81 -23.38
N GLN A 219 36.86 -29.90 -24.15
CA GLN A 219 36.78 -28.49 -23.80
C GLN A 219 36.38 -28.38 -22.33
N SER A 220 37.31 -27.90 -21.51
CA SER A 220 37.01 -27.43 -20.18
C SER A 220 36.05 -26.26 -20.35
N LYS A 221 34.75 -26.54 -20.20
CA LYS A 221 33.80 -25.51 -19.78
C LYS A 221 34.40 -24.94 -18.51
N SER A 222 34.95 -23.73 -18.61
CA SER A 222 35.18 -22.89 -17.46
C SER A 222 33.84 -22.79 -16.76
N ILE A 223 33.66 -23.56 -15.68
CA ILE A 223 32.61 -23.27 -14.72
C ILE A 223 33.07 -21.96 -14.09
N THR A 224 32.65 -20.87 -14.71
CA THR A 224 32.59 -19.56 -14.06
C THR A 224 31.68 -19.79 -12.87
N LYS A 225 32.27 -20.10 -11.70
CA LYS A 225 31.58 -19.98 -10.43
C LYS A 225 31.15 -18.53 -10.34
N SER A 226 29.88 -18.29 -10.64
CA SER A 226 29.22 -17.01 -10.47
C SER A 226 29.45 -16.54 -9.04
N ALA A 227 30.28 -15.51 -8.86
CA ALA A 227 30.46 -14.81 -7.60
C ALA A 227 29.26 -13.89 -7.34
N ARG A 228 28.06 -14.47 -7.36
CA ARG A 228 26.81 -13.81 -7.01
C ARG A 228 26.28 -14.50 -5.74
N THR A 229 26.03 -13.65 -4.78
CA THR A 229 25.75 -13.91 -3.36
C THR A 229 24.57 -13.02 -3.01
N ILE A 230 23.92 -13.24 -1.86
CA ILE A 230 22.86 -12.34 -1.35
C ILE A 230 23.29 -10.87 -1.21
N ALA A 231 24.58 -10.57 -1.44
CA ALA A 231 25.12 -9.24 -1.59
C ALA A 231 24.38 -8.40 -2.65
N ASN A 232 23.85 -9.02 -3.71
CA ASN A 232 23.14 -8.30 -4.78
C ASN A 232 21.62 -8.46 -4.71
N SER A 233 21.10 -9.10 -3.67
CA SER A 233 19.68 -9.37 -3.50
C SER A 233 18.95 -8.20 -2.85
N ILE A 234 17.71 -7.96 -3.26
CA ILE A 234 16.84 -6.96 -2.66
C ILE A 234 16.02 -7.64 -1.57
N PHE A 235 16.14 -7.15 -0.35
CA PHE A 235 15.30 -7.57 0.77
C PHE A 235 14.35 -6.45 1.12
N SER A 236 13.07 -6.79 1.28
CA SER A 236 12.07 -5.97 1.93
C SER A 236 11.56 -6.73 3.15
N VAL A 237 11.48 -6.03 4.28
CA VAL A 237 10.74 -6.48 5.46
C VAL A 237 9.61 -5.50 5.63
N ASP A 238 8.36 -5.95 5.64
CA ASP A 238 7.19 -5.07 5.59
C ASP A 238 7.14 -4.11 6.78
N GLN A 239 7.72 -4.55 7.91
CA GLN A 239 7.81 -3.76 9.13
C GLN A 239 9.06 -2.85 9.18
N ALA A 240 9.90 -2.82 8.13
CA ALA A 240 11.10 -1.98 8.06
C ALA A 240 10.96 -0.91 6.97
N THR A 241 11.44 0.30 7.26
CA THR A 241 11.42 1.41 6.30
C THR A 241 12.63 1.38 5.35
N SER A 242 13.75 0.84 5.82
CA SER A 242 14.92 0.48 5.02
C SER A 242 15.87 -0.43 5.82
N GLN A 243 16.93 -0.94 5.18
CA GLN A 243 17.97 -1.75 5.84
C GLN A 243 18.82 -0.94 6.85
N THR A 244 18.92 0.37 6.67
CA THR A 244 19.78 1.26 7.47
C THR A 244 19.00 2.06 8.52
N ALA A 245 17.69 2.20 8.35
CA ALA A 245 16.84 2.91 9.28
C ALA A 245 16.49 2.04 10.49
N LEU A 246 16.56 2.65 11.68
CA LEU A 246 16.05 2.03 12.89
C LEU A 246 14.52 2.05 12.86
N THR A 247 13.89 0.88 12.85
CA THR A 247 12.43 0.77 12.86
C THR A 247 11.92 0.25 14.20
N TYR A 248 10.83 0.81 14.72
CA TYR A 248 10.22 0.33 15.95
C TYR A 248 9.15 -0.72 15.65
N LEU A 249 9.22 -1.83 16.39
CA LEU A 249 8.21 -2.87 16.47
C LEU A 249 7.57 -2.79 17.85
N TYR A 250 6.25 -2.88 17.91
CA TYR A 250 5.48 -2.77 19.14
C TYR A 250 4.90 -4.12 19.51
N TYR A 251 5.07 -4.50 20.78
CA TYR A 251 4.58 -5.76 21.32
C TYR A 251 3.58 -5.50 22.44
N TYR A 252 2.43 -6.16 22.33
CA TYR A 252 1.25 -5.93 23.16
C TYR A 252 0.94 -7.17 24.01
N ALA A 253 0.17 -6.97 25.09
CA ALA A 253 -0.09 -8.00 26.10
C ALA A 253 -0.61 -9.32 25.52
N ASP A 254 -1.52 -9.21 24.55
CA ASP A 254 -2.24 -10.35 23.98
C ASP A 254 -1.53 -10.93 22.74
N SER A 255 -0.28 -10.53 22.48
CA SER A 255 0.49 -11.00 21.33
C SER A 255 1.07 -12.40 21.56
N ASN A 256 0.66 -13.39 20.77
CA ASN A 256 1.20 -14.76 20.80
C ASN A 256 2.63 -14.91 20.20
N GLY A 257 3.18 -13.81 19.70
CA GLY A 257 4.50 -13.73 19.09
C GLY A 257 4.64 -12.46 18.27
N GLN A 258 5.81 -12.26 17.69
CA GLN A 258 6.05 -11.16 16.75
C GLN A 258 6.11 -11.70 15.32
N PRO A 259 5.11 -11.39 14.47
CA PRO A 259 5.20 -11.71 13.05
C PRO A 259 6.25 -10.82 12.37
N LEU A 260 6.93 -11.40 11.39
CA LEU A 260 7.89 -10.77 10.49
C LEU A 260 7.63 -11.30 9.09
N SER A 261 7.43 -10.39 8.13
CA SER A 261 7.10 -10.75 6.76
C SER A 261 7.81 -9.84 5.77
N GLY A 262 7.84 -10.27 4.52
CA GLY A 262 8.37 -9.46 3.44
C GLY A 262 8.69 -10.30 2.22
N TYR A 263 9.68 -9.87 1.45
CA TYR A 263 10.16 -10.61 0.30
C TYR A 263 11.67 -10.52 0.14
N VAL A 264 12.23 -11.51 -0.55
CA VAL A 264 13.59 -11.49 -1.09
C VAL A 264 13.50 -11.57 -2.62
N GLN A 265 14.28 -10.73 -3.31
CA GLN A 265 14.56 -10.88 -4.74
C GLN A 265 16.01 -11.22 -4.89
N ASP A 266 16.27 -12.47 -5.26
CA ASP A 266 17.61 -12.98 -5.44
C ASP A 266 17.85 -13.33 -6.92
N PRO A 267 18.94 -12.87 -7.54
CA PRO A 267 19.33 -13.35 -8.87
C PRO A 267 19.62 -14.86 -8.88
N ASP A 268 20.07 -15.43 -7.77
CA ASP A 268 20.45 -16.82 -7.64
C ASP A 268 19.37 -17.65 -6.93
N LYS A 269 19.24 -18.91 -7.35
CA LYS A 269 18.44 -19.92 -6.67
C LYS A 269 19.26 -20.51 -5.53
N GLU A 270 18.97 -20.13 -4.28
CA GLU A 270 19.72 -20.58 -3.11
C GLU A 270 18.87 -20.61 -1.83
N SER A 271 19.44 -21.19 -0.77
CA SER A 271 18.81 -21.25 0.54
C SER A 271 19.34 -20.14 1.43
N VAL A 272 18.44 -19.31 1.94
CA VAL A 272 18.76 -18.17 2.80
C VAL A 272 18.25 -18.46 4.21
N LEU A 273 19.16 -18.60 5.17
CA LEU A 273 18.84 -18.77 6.58
C LEU A 273 18.39 -17.43 7.16
N VAL A 274 17.24 -17.44 7.85
CA VAL A 274 16.72 -16.31 8.58
C VAL A 274 16.93 -16.53 10.08
N SER A 275 17.56 -15.55 10.73
CA SER A 275 17.83 -15.58 12.17
C SER A 275 17.68 -14.21 12.80
N TYR A 276 17.53 -14.15 14.12
CA TYR A 276 17.49 -12.89 14.85
C TYR A 276 18.37 -12.94 16.10
N ILE A 277 18.83 -11.77 16.54
CA ILE A 277 19.54 -11.56 17.79
C ILE A 277 18.83 -10.45 18.56
N MET A 278 18.54 -10.66 19.84
CA MET A 278 17.90 -9.66 20.69
C MET A 278 18.77 -9.30 21.90
N ASN A 279 18.81 -8.01 22.25
CA ASN A 279 19.45 -7.50 23.46
C ASN A 279 18.56 -6.44 24.12
N LYS A 280 18.64 -6.31 25.44
CA LYS A 280 17.99 -5.20 26.15
C LYS A 280 18.76 -3.90 25.91
N VAL A 281 18.04 -2.81 25.65
CA VAL A 281 18.61 -1.47 25.42
C VAL A 281 18.34 -0.56 26.62
N SER A 282 17.08 -0.51 27.08
CA SER A 282 16.66 0.36 28.18
C SER A 282 15.44 -0.19 28.93
N GLY A 283 15.09 0.43 30.05
CA GLY A 283 13.95 0.06 30.92
C GLY A 283 14.30 -0.92 32.04
N SER A 284 13.31 -1.31 32.83
CA SER A 284 13.45 -2.20 34.00
C SER A 284 13.20 -3.67 33.71
N GLY A 285 12.76 -4.02 32.50
CA GLY A 285 12.37 -5.39 32.15
C GLY A 285 13.52 -6.40 32.09
N PRO A 286 13.22 -7.70 32.03
CA PRO A 286 14.25 -8.73 32.03
C PRO A 286 15.08 -8.68 30.74
N ALA A 287 16.27 -9.30 30.76
CA ALA A 287 16.98 -9.61 29.53
C ALA A 287 16.15 -10.56 28.66
N PRO A 288 16.22 -10.47 27.32
CA PRO A 288 15.52 -11.41 26.46
C PRO A 288 16.04 -12.84 26.66
N PRO A 289 15.20 -13.88 26.48
CA PRO A 289 15.67 -15.25 26.45
C PRO A 289 16.81 -15.40 25.44
N GLN A 290 17.94 -15.98 25.86
CA GLN A 290 19.13 -16.16 25.01
C GLN A 290 19.69 -14.83 24.47
N ALA A 291 19.72 -13.78 25.30
CA ALA A 291 20.27 -12.47 24.96
C ALA A 291 21.63 -12.54 24.26
N GLY A 292 21.78 -11.82 23.16
CA GLY A 292 23.01 -11.77 22.37
C GLY A 292 23.30 -13.01 21.51
N VAL A 293 22.47 -14.06 21.61
CA VAL A 293 22.65 -15.31 20.86
C VAL A 293 21.77 -15.29 19.60
N SER A 294 22.32 -15.74 18.48
CA SER A 294 21.56 -15.89 17.22
C SER A 294 20.56 -17.03 17.32
N GLN A 295 19.30 -16.75 17.02
CA GLN A 295 18.18 -17.69 17.02
C GLN A 295 17.65 -17.85 15.59
N SER A 296 17.54 -19.08 15.10
CA SER A 296 17.00 -19.36 13.76
C SER A 296 15.47 -19.25 13.75
N LEU A 297 14.93 -18.65 12.68
CA LEU A 297 13.49 -18.63 12.38
C LEU A 297 13.12 -19.65 11.29
N GLY A 298 14.06 -19.96 10.40
CA GLY A 298 13.87 -20.91 9.31
C GLY A 298 14.72 -20.55 8.10
N THR A 299 14.40 -21.14 6.95
CA THR A 299 15.10 -20.91 5.69
C THR A 299 14.13 -20.52 4.60
N ILE A 300 14.49 -19.53 3.79
CA ILE A 300 13.81 -19.19 2.54
C ILE A 300 14.52 -19.94 1.41
N GLN A 301 13.76 -20.49 0.47
CA GLN A 301 14.30 -21.00 -0.79
C GLN A 301 14.02 -19.97 -1.86
N THR A 302 15.05 -19.30 -2.37
CA THR A 302 14.88 -18.30 -3.42
C THR A 302 14.67 -18.99 -4.76
N THR A 303 13.79 -18.46 -5.60
CA THR A 303 13.50 -18.99 -6.93
C THR A 303 14.64 -18.65 -7.92
N GLY A 304 15.39 -17.59 -7.64
CA GLY A 304 16.40 -17.02 -8.54
C GLY A 304 15.77 -16.11 -9.61
N GLY A 305 16.59 -15.51 -10.47
CA GLY A 305 16.12 -14.66 -11.56
C GLY A 305 15.45 -13.35 -11.11
N ASN A 306 15.68 -12.90 -9.87
CA ASN A 306 15.09 -11.71 -9.25
C ASN A 306 13.56 -11.80 -9.02
N VAL A 307 13.01 -13.00 -8.98
CA VAL A 307 11.62 -13.26 -8.57
C VAL A 307 11.42 -12.80 -7.12
N LYS A 308 10.25 -12.24 -6.80
CA LYS A 308 9.88 -11.84 -5.43
C LYS A 308 9.41 -13.05 -4.62
N ASP A 309 10.32 -13.70 -3.92
CA ASP A 309 9.99 -14.79 -3.01
C ASP A 309 9.52 -14.22 -1.67
N LYS A 310 8.25 -14.44 -1.33
CA LYS A 310 7.65 -13.97 -0.08
C LYS A 310 8.11 -14.84 1.09
N PHE A 311 8.25 -14.24 2.27
CA PHE A 311 8.49 -14.96 3.52
C PHE A 311 7.56 -14.47 4.63
N SER A 312 7.25 -15.38 5.56
CA SER A 312 6.51 -15.08 6.79
C SER A 312 7.03 -15.96 7.91
N PHE A 313 7.53 -15.34 8.98
CA PHE A 313 7.98 -16.00 10.19
C PHE A 313 7.32 -15.35 11.40
N THR A 314 7.22 -16.10 12.50
CA THR A 314 6.79 -15.55 13.79
C THR A 314 7.86 -15.85 14.82
N ILE A 315 8.35 -14.83 15.52
CA ILE A 315 9.14 -15.03 16.74
C ILE A 315 8.16 -15.43 17.84
N PRO A 316 8.24 -16.66 18.38
CA PRO A 316 7.29 -17.11 19.39
C PRO A 316 7.41 -16.29 20.68
N SER A 317 6.30 -16.06 21.39
CA SER A 317 6.29 -15.28 22.65
C SER A 317 7.23 -15.83 23.73
N ASN A 318 7.42 -17.15 23.80
CA ASN A 318 8.35 -17.77 24.75
C ASN A 318 9.83 -17.53 24.42
N LYS A 319 10.13 -16.97 23.25
CA LYS A 319 11.47 -16.50 22.86
C LYS A 319 11.65 -15.00 23.05
N LEU A 320 10.61 -14.31 23.51
CA LEU A 320 10.60 -12.89 23.80
C LEU A 320 10.59 -12.66 25.33
N PRO A 321 11.07 -11.50 25.81
CA PRO A 321 10.85 -11.07 27.19
C PRO A 321 9.38 -11.19 27.61
N THR A 322 9.12 -11.66 28.84
CA THR A 322 7.76 -11.79 29.35
C THR A 322 7.09 -10.41 29.45
N TYR A 323 5.97 -10.24 28.74
CA TYR A 323 5.29 -8.96 28.57
C TYR A 323 5.09 -8.20 29.89
N ALA A 324 4.46 -8.83 30.89
CA ALA A 324 4.09 -8.20 32.16
C ALA A 324 5.28 -7.52 32.87
N THR A 325 6.48 -8.07 32.71
CA THR A 325 7.72 -7.53 33.30
C THR A 325 8.50 -6.64 32.34
N ALA A 326 8.20 -6.68 31.05
CA ALA A 326 8.95 -5.99 30.00
C ALA A 326 8.31 -4.65 29.59
N VAL A 327 7.06 -4.37 29.97
CA VAL A 327 6.40 -3.07 29.76
C VAL A 327 7.32 -1.90 30.13
N GLY A 328 7.38 -0.89 29.26
CA GLY A 328 8.25 0.27 29.47
C GLY A 328 9.72 0.03 29.11
N SER A 329 10.08 -1.17 28.64
CA SER A 329 11.43 -1.51 28.20
C SER A 329 11.56 -1.53 26.68
N VAL A 330 12.78 -1.26 26.22
CA VAL A 330 13.14 -1.27 24.81
C VAL A 330 14.26 -2.28 24.59
N TYR A 331 14.12 -3.08 23.54
CA TYR A 331 15.09 -4.09 23.12
C TYR A 331 15.58 -3.78 21.72
N SER A 332 16.83 -4.12 21.42
CA SER A 332 17.35 -4.12 20.06
C SER A 332 17.12 -5.50 19.47
N MET A 333 16.63 -5.57 18.25
CA MET A 333 16.58 -6.81 17.47
C MET A 333 17.31 -6.61 16.16
N ARG A 334 18.24 -7.51 15.85
CA ARG A 334 18.87 -7.58 14.53
C ARG A 334 18.36 -8.83 13.82
N LEU A 335 17.63 -8.66 12.73
CA LEU A 335 17.21 -9.73 11.83
C LEU A 335 18.32 -9.92 10.79
N ASN A 336 18.74 -11.17 10.58
CA ASN A 336 19.81 -11.55 9.66
C ASN A 336 19.28 -12.54 8.63
N PHE A 337 19.62 -12.28 7.37
CA PHE A 337 19.49 -13.19 6.25
C PHE A 337 20.90 -13.59 5.84
N SER A 338 21.21 -14.89 5.85
CA SER A 338 22.54 -15.38 5.53
C SER A 338 22.49 -16.52 4.52
N ASP A 339 23.34 -16.44 3.50
CA ASP A 339 23.54 -17.53 2.55
C ASP A 339 24.52 -18.58 3.11
N ASN A 340 24.65 -19.70 2.40
CA ASN A 340 25.61 -20.76 2.73
C ASN A 340 27.07 -20.38 2.40
N LYS A 341 27.32 -19.21 1.81
CA LYS A 341 28.63 -18.68 1.44
C LYS A 341 29.16 -17.67 2.47
N GLY A 342 28.38 -17.35 3.50
CA GLY A 342 28.75 -16.47 4.61
C GLY A 342 28.41 -14.99 4.40
N SER A 343 27.71 -14.64 3.33
CA SER A 343 27.19 -13.29 3.14
C SER A 343 26.01 -13.05 4.07
N ILE A 344 25.90 -11.85 4.62
CA ILE A 344 24.82 -11.48 5.55
C ILE A 344 24.16 -10.17 5.11
N ARG A 345 22.84 -10.13 5.17
CA ARG A 345 22.01 -8.92 5.10
C ARG A 345 21.27 -8.77 6.42
N SER A 346 21.23 -7.55 6.96
CA SER A 346 20.69 -7.31 8.29
C SER A 346 19.71 -6.14 8.32
N PHE A 347 18.67 -6.28 9.14
CA PHE A 347 17.74 -5.22 9.48
C PHE A 347 17.75 -5.00 10.98
N ASN A 348 17.71 -3.73 11.39
CA ASN A 348 17.79 -3.34 12.79
C ASN A 348 16.46 -2.76 13.27
N PHE A 349 15.95 -3.34 14.34
CA PHE A 349 14.69 -2.95 14.95
C PHE A 349 14.89 -2.56 16.41
N ARG A 350 14.00 -1.70 16.91
CA ARG A 350 13.72 -1.54 18.34
C ARG A 350 12.41 -2.21 18.67
N PHE A 351 12.43 -3.12 19.62
CA PHE A 351 11.25 -3.77 20.15
C PHE A 351 10.81 -3.02 21.40
N ALA A 352 9.61 -2.42 21.38
CA ALA A 352 9.05 -1.69 22.51
C ALA A 352 7.81 -2.41 23.04
N TYR A 353 7.80 -2.70 24.34
CA TYR A 353 6.65 -3.30 25.01
C TYR A 353 5.71 -2.19 25.46
N LEU A 354 4.52 -2.15 24.87
CA LEU A 354 3.53 -1.11 25.09
C LEU A 354 2.35 -1.64 25.90
N THR A 355 1.84 -0.84 26.83
CA THR A 355 0.49 -1.01 27.41
C THR A 355 -0.52 -0.16 26.67
N GLY A 356 -1.80 -0.50 26.81
CA GLY A 356 -2.90 0.17 26.12
C GLY A 356 -3.06 -0.33 24.68
N GLN A 357 -4.00 0.30 23.97
CA GLN A 357 -4.39 -0.09 22.62
C GLN A 357 -4.64 1.13 21.74
N LEU A 358 -4.45 0.94 20.44
CA LEU A 358 -4.98 1.83 19.42
C LEU A 358 -6.40 1.35 19.08
N SER A 359 -7.37 2.18 19.44
CA SER A 359 -8.85 2.18 19.34
C SER A 359 -9.50 2.81 18.10
N ILE A 360 -10.54 2.22 17.49
CA ILE A 360 -11.59 2.97 16.77
C ILE A 360 -12.86 2.97 17.62
N ILE A 361 -13.51 4.14 17.67
CA ILE A 361 -14.86 4.37 18.16
C ILE A 361 -15.67 4.74 16.92
N ALA A 362 -16.79 4.05 16.66
CA ALA A 362 -17.59 4.29 15.47
C ALA A 362 -19.07 4.45 15.84
N PRO A 363 -19.82 5.36 15.16
CA PRO A 363 -21.26 5.51 15.34
C PRO A 363 -22.01 4.29 14.82
N ASP A 364 -23.01 3.77 15.55
CA ASP A 364 -23.83 2.66 15.04
C ASP A 364 -24.65 3.02 13.78
N GLN A 365 -24.91 4.32 13.58
CA GLN A 365 -25.65 4.87 12.45
C GLN A 365 -25.08 6.21 12.01
N ILE A 366 -24.99 6.38 10.69
CA ILE A 366 -24.75 7.66 10.01
C ILE A 366 -25.99 7.96 9.16
N ASP A 367 -26.52 9.17 9.27
CA ASP A 367 -27.77 9.60 8.64
C ASP A 367 -27.48 10.66 7.56
N PHE A 368 -28.13 10.54 6.40
CA PHE A 368 -27.99 11.47 5.27
C PHE A 368 -29.20 12.40 5.11
N GLY A 369 -30.09 12.38 6.08
CA GLY A 369 -31.31 13.16 6.15
C GLY A 369 -32.53 12.46 5.57
N THR A 370 -33.59 13.24 5.51
CA THR A 370 -34.95 12.78 5.17
C THR A 370 -35.48 13.32 3.84
N ALA A 371 -34.63 14.02 3.08
CA ALA A 371 -35.01 14.84 1.93
C ALA A 371 -34.33 14.36 0.64
N LEU A 372 -34.37 13.04 0.40
CA LEU A 372 -33.89 12.45 -0.84
C LEU A 372 -34.79 12.89 -2.01
N ASP A 373 -34.22 13.61 -2.98
CA ASP A 373 -34.93 14.06 -4.17
C ASP A 373 -34.77 13.03 -5.29
N ALA A 374 -35.72 12.11 -5.37
CA ALA A 374 -35.75 11.09 -6.44
C ALA A 374 -36.02 11.68 -7.84
N THR A 375 -36.39 12.96 -7.93
CA THR A 375 -36.67 13.64 -9.20
C THR A 375 -35.54 14.58 -9.64
N ALA A 376 -34.44 14.63 -8.89
CA ALA A 376 -33.29 15.45 -9.23
C ALA A 376 -32.74 15.07 -10.62
N THR A 377 -32.48 16.08 -11.44
CA THR A 377 -31.88 15.92 -12.78
C THR A 377 -30.35 15.88 -12.75
N GLY A 378 -29.75 16.14 -11.59
CA GLY A 378 -28.33 15.95 -11.31
C GLY A 378 -28.13 14.98 -10.14
N ASN A 379 -26.90 14.81 -9.70
CA ASN A 379 -26.56 13.96 -8.57
C ASN A 379 -26.48 14.83 -7.30
N PRO A 380 -27.54 14.93 -6.49
CA PRO A 380 -27.49 15.67 -5.24
C PRO A 380 -26.52 15.02 -4.25
N VAL A 381 -25.73 15.84 -3.56
CA VAL A 381 -24.81 15.37 -2.51
C VAL A 381 -25.44 15.60 -1.15
N TYR A 382 -25.57 14.53 -0.37
CA TYR A 382 -26.03 14.55 1.02
C TYR A 382 -24.86 14.19 1.94
N MET A 383 -24.47 15.10 2.82
CA MET A 383 -23.41 14.80 3.79
C MET A 383 -23.95 13.96 4.95
N GLY A 384 -23.16 12.97 5.36
CA GLY A 384 -23.46 12.14 6.51
C GLY A 384 -23.41 12.95 7.80
N THR A 385 -24.31 12.60 8.72
CA THR A 385 -24.42 13.22 10.04
C THR A 385 -24.50 12.15 11.11
N ILE A 386 -23.92 12.43 12.28
CA ILE A 386 -24.03 11.59 13.46
C ILE A 386 -25.06 12.22 14.39
N GLY A 387 -26.09 11.46 14.75
CA GLY A 387 -27.18 11.94 15.61
C GLY A 387 -26.69 12.41 16.98
N THR A 388 -27.36 13.42 17.55
CA THR A 388 -27.05 13.92 18.89
C THR A 388 -27.14 12.80 19.93
N GLY A 389 -26.08 12.59 20.69
CA GLY A 389 -25.99 11.53 21.71
C GLY A 389 -25.45 10.19 21.21
N SER A 390 -25.24 10.03 19.89
CA SER A 390 -24.53 8.89 19.32
C SER A 390 -23.02 9.03 19.49
N GLN A 391 -22.31 7.90 19.44
CA GLN A 391 -20.85 7.91 19.48
C GLN A 391 -20.28 8.56 18.22
N ALA A 392 -19.33 9.47 18.37
CA ALA A 392 -18.60 10.03 17.24
C ALA A 392 -17.71 8.97 16.57
N LEU A 393 -17.37 9.19 15.30
CA LEU A 393 -16.29 8.44 14.65
C LEU A 393 -14.96 9.02 15.14
N ALA A 394 -14.19 8.23 15.89
CA ALA A 394 -12.94 8.69 16.48
C ALA A 394 -11.89 7.58 16.55
N VAL A 395 -10.62 7.97 16.54
CA VAL A 395 -9.50 7.07 16.86
C VAL A 395 -9.03 7.37 18.28
N LYS A 396 -9.05 6.36 19.15
CA LYS A 396 -8.64 6.45 20.55
C LYS A 396 -7.31 5.76 20.75
N ASP A 397 -6.24 6.52 20.96
CA ASP A 397 -4.94 5.94 21.29
C ASP A 397 -4.73 5.97 22.81
N THR A 398 -4.77 4.82 23.46
CA THR A 398 -4.50 4.67 24.91
C THR A 398 -3.11 4.13 25.20
N ARG A 399 -2.26 4.02 24.17
CA ARG A 399 -0.96 3.38 24.32
C ARG A 399 -0.06 4.22 25.23
N THR A 400 0.79 3.54 25.98
CA THR A 400 1.84 4.19 26.77
C THR A 400 3.18 3.89 26.13
N ILE A 401 3.89 4.93 25.70
CA ILE A 401 5.19 4.79 25.05
C ILE A 401 6.30 4.83 26.12
N PRO A 402 7.29 3.91 26.08
CA PRO A 402 8.52 4.04 26.85
C PRO A 402 9.25 5.36 26.58
N SER A 403 9.87 5.94 27.62
CA SER A 403 10.63 7.19 27.48
C SER A 403 11.69 7.10 26.37
N GLY A 404 11.74 8.11 25.50
CA GLY A 404 12.72 8.21 24.40
C GLY A 404 12.36 7.40 23.15
N VAL A 405 11.18 6.79 23.10
CA VAL A 405 10.66 6.12 21.89
C VAL A 405 9.66 7.04 21.18
N THR A 406 9.78 7.14 19.86
CA THR A 406 8.75 7.75 19.01
C THR A 406 7.87 6.63 18.48
N MET A 407 6.55 6.74 18.67
CA MET A 407 5.61 5.77 18.13
C MET A 407 5.18 6.18 16.73
N ASN A 408 5.21 5.24 15.78
CA ASN A 408 4.65 5.47 14.46
C ASN A 408 3.18 5.86 14.60
N GLY A 409 2.70 6.66 13.67
CA GLY A 409 1.29 7.05 13.66
C GLY A 409 0.37 5.92 13.19
N TRP A 410 -0.82 6.30 12.75
CA TRP A 410 -1.87 5.38 12.35
C TRP A 410 -2.59 5.92 11.12
N SER A 411 -3.27 5.02 10.40
CA SER A 411 -4.12 5.36 9.27
C SER A 411 -5.48 4.70 9.46
N LEU A 412 -6.51 5.50 9.30
CA LEU A 412 -7.88 5.07 9.19
C LEU A 412 -8.28 5.08 7.71
N THR A 413 -8.90 4.01 7.26
CA THR A 413 -9.50 3.89 5.93
C THR A 413 -10.93 3.39 6.04
N VAL A 414 -11.70 3.54 4.97
CA VAL A 414 -13.08 3.07 4.87
C VAL A 414 -13.27 2.27 3.59
N SER A 415 -13.98 1.17 3.67
CA SER A 415 -14.45 0.40 2.51
C SER A 415 -15.95 0.18 2.58
N LEU A 416 -16.56 -0.06 1.44
CA LEU A 416 -17.96 -0.42 1.32
C LEU A 416 -18.15 -1.92 1.58
N ALA A 417 -18.94 -2.25 2.58
CA ALA A 417 -19.36 -3.62 2.85
C ALA A 417 -20.69 -3.95 2.16
N LYS A 418 -21.62 -2.99 2.10
CA LYS A 418 -22.93 -3.14 1.47
C LYS A 418 -23.36 -1.83 0.80
N GLN A 419 -23.73 -1.92 -0.48
CA GLN A 419 -24.30 -0.81 -1.24
C GLN A 419 -25.61 -0.30 -0.60
N MET A 420 -25.94 0.96 -0.86
CA MET A 420 -27.22 1.54 -0.47
C MET A 420 -28.36 0.79 -1.14
N THR A 421 -29.17 0.10 -0.36
CA THR A 421 -30.22 -0.81 -0.84
C THR A 421 -31.56 -0.37 -0.28
N GLY A 422 -32.57 -0.29 -1.15
CA GLY A 422 -33.94 0.06 -0.80
C GLY A 422 -34.55 -0.98 0.13
N GLU A 423 -35.15 -0.55 1.24
CA GLU A 423 -35.75 -1.46 2.23
C GLU A 423 -36.95 -2.22 1.66
N THR A 424 -37.76 -1.56 0.82
CA THR A 424 -39.00 -2.14 0.28
C THR A 424 -38.79 -2.76 -1.10
N THR A 425 -38.12 -2.05 -1.99
CA THR A 425 -37.90 -2.47 -3.39
C THR A 425 -36.69 -3.39 -3.56
N SER A 426 -35.80 -3.48 -2.57
CA SER A 426 -34.48 -4.13 -2.71
C SER A 426 -33.62 -3.54 -3.86
N GLY A 427 -33.98 -2.37 -4.38
CA GLY A 427 -33.24 -1.69 -5.43
C GLY A 427 -31.89 -1.18 -4.90
N VAL A 428 -30.82 -1.42 -5.64
CA VAL A 428 -29.45 -1.04 -5.24
C VAL A 428 -29.04 0.25 -5.93
N LEU A 429 -28.58 1.22 -5.16
CA LEU A 429 -27.98 2.45 -5.66
C LEU A 429 -26.46 2.26 -5.77
N THR A 430 -25.99 1.95 -6.97
CA THR A 430 -24.55 1.73 -7.22
C THR A 430 -23.78 3.03 -7.20
N ASN A 431 -22.52 2.98 -6.75
CA ASN A 431 -21.63 4.14 -6.72
C ASN A 431 -22.25 5.37 -6.03
N SER A 432 -23.06 5.15 -5.00
CA SER A 432 -23.82 6.21 -4.34
C SER A 432 -23.23 6.63 -3.00
N LEU A 433 -22.31 5.85 -2.43
CA LEU A 433 -21.58 6.22 -1.22
C LEU A 433 -20.15 6.63 -1.56
N HIS A 434 -19.74 7.74 -0.99
CA HIS A 434 -18.47 8.40 -1.22
C HIS A 434 -17.84 8.76 0.12
N TYR A 435 -16.51 8.84 0.16
CA TYR A 435 -15.81 9.51 1.26
C TYR A 435 -15.03 10.68 0.69
N LEU A 436 -15.33 11.88 1.16
CA LEU A 436 -14.60 13.09 0.82
C LEU A 436 -13.41 13.22 1.79
N ASN A 437 -12.21 13.42 1.27
CA ASN A 437 -11.03 13.65 2.09
C ASN A 437 -10.21 14.80 1.50
N GLU A 438 -10.14 15.91 2.22
CA GLU A 438 -9.49 17.15 1.81
C GLU A 438 -9.97 17.65 0.43
N GLY A 439 -11.26 17.42 0.12
CA GLY A 439 -11.90 17.80 -1.14
C GLY A 439 -11.71 16.79 -2.28
N THR A 440 -10.94 15.72 -2.08
CA THR A 440 -10.87 14.60 -3.03
C THR A 440 -12.04 13.66 -2.79
N ASP A 441 -12.76 13.33 -3.86
CA ASP A 441 -13.90 12.42 -3.81
C ASP A 441 -13.47 10.97 -4.10
N TYR A 442 -13.70 10.09 -3.14
CA TYR A 442 -13.48 8.66 -3.26
C TYR A 442 -14.83 7.93 -3.24
N THR A 443 -15.30 7.49 -4.41
CA THR A 443 -16.42 6.55 -4.50
C THR A 443 -16.07 5.25 -3.76
N LEU A 444 -16.91 4.85 -2.82
CA LEU A 444 -16.64 3.69 -1.98
C LEU A 444 -16.94 2.39 -2.72
N SER A 445 -16.01 1.46 -2.58
CA SER A 445 -16.08 0.08 -3.07
C SER A 445 -15.51 -0.85 -1.99
N SER A 446 -15.34 -2.14 -2.27
CA SER A 446 -14.64 -3.05 -1.34
C SER A 446 -13.19 -2.62 -1.07
N ALA A 447 -12.59 -1.80 -1.93
CA ALA A 447 -11.27 -1.23 -1.71
C ALA A 447 -11.27 -0.17 -0.60
N ALA A 448 -10.16 -0.08 0.14
CA ALA A 448 -10.00 0.88 1.22
C ALA A 448 -9.69 2.29 0.69
N SER A 449 -10.55 3.26 0.99
CA SER A 449 -10.36 4.68 0.72
C SER A 449 -9.78 5.41 1.93
N PRO A 450 -8.91 6.42 1.73
CA PRO A 450 -8.27 7.13 2.84
C PRO A 450 -9.26 8.02 3.61
N VAL A 451 -9.19 7.96 4.94
CA VAL A 451 -10.06 8.74 5.85
C VAL A 451 -9.26 9.77 6.63
N LYS A 452 -8.27 9.29 7.38
CA LYS A 452 -7.37 10.15 8.15
C LYS A 452 -6.08 9.38 8.44
N LYS A 453 -4.96 10.09 8.48
CA LYS A 453 -3.69 9.53 8.93
C LYS A 453 -2.97 10.50 9.86
N LEU A 454 -2.21 9.95 10.79
CA LEU A 454 -1.17 10.65 11.52
C LEU A 454 0.16 9.98 11.18
N ALA A 455 1.21 10.78 10.91
CA ALA A 455 2.54 10.24 10.67
C ALA A 455 3.22 9.78 11.97
N VAL A 456 2.93 10.46 13.08
CA VAL A 456 3.42 10.16 14.43
C VAL A 456 2.22 10.10 15.35
N SER A 457 2.16 9.06 16.19
CA SER A 457 1.01 8.93 17.07
C SER A 457 1.08 9.92 18.23
N THR A 458 -0.09 10.28 18.75
CA THR A 458 -0.29 11.07 19.95
C THR A 458 -0.98 10.19 21.00
N PRO A 459 -0.25 9.36 21.75
CA PRO A 459 -0.86 8.47 22.73
C PRO A 459 -1.57 9.21 23.86
N ASN A 460 -2.49 8.51 24.51
CA ASN A 460 -3.41 9.02 25.51
C ASN A 460 -4.30 10.15 24.98
N THR A 461 -4.62 10.12 23.68
CA THR A 461 -5.52 11.08 23.04
C THR A 461 -6.64 10.37 22.28
N THR A 462 -7.72 11.11 22.04
CA THR A 462 -8.78 10.70 21.13
C THR A 462 -8.85 11.72 20.01
N THR A 463 -8.62 11.27 18.78
CA THR A 463 -8.74 12.08 17.57
C THR A 463 -10.14 11.89 17.00
N ASN A 464 -11.00 12.90 17.12
CA ASN A 464 -12.34 12.87 16.55
C ASN A 464 -12.27 13.13 15.04
N ILE A 465 -12.82 12.23 14.25
CA ILE A 465 -12.82 12.28 12.78
C ILE A 465 -14.08 12.99 12.30
N SER A 466 -15.23 12.62 12.85
CA SER A 466 -16.53 13.15 12.44
C SER A 466 -16.75 14.63 12.79
N ASP A 467 -16.03 15.18 13.77
CA ASP A 467 -16.11 16.62 14.10
C ASP A 467 -15.64 17.52 12.94
N SER A 468 -14.83 16.98 12.03
CA SER A 468 -14.36 17.69 10.84
C SER A 468 -15.22 17.46 9.60
N TRP A 469 -16.36 16.76 9.71
CA TRP A 469 -17.19 16.50 8.56
C TRP A 469 -17.86 17.79 8.05
N ASP A 470 -17.64 18.06 6.76
CA ASP A 470 -18.09 19.24 6.05
C ASP A 470 -18.20 18.92 4.54
N SER A 471 -18.36 19.93 3.69
CA SER A 471 -18.47 19.71 2.23
C SER A 471 -17.18 19.22 1.55
N LYS A 472 -16.08 19.03 2.29
CA LYS A 472 -14.78 18.57 1.78
C LYS A 472 -14.27 17.32 2.49
N ASN A 473 -14.83 17.00 3.65
CA ASN A 473 -14.41 15.88 4.48
C ASN A 473 -15.62 15.13 5.00
N GLY A 474 -15.60 13.80 4.92
CA GLY A 474 -16.60 12.95 5.54
C GLY A 474 -17.35 12.07 4.57
N LEU A 475 -18.24 11.25 5.13
CA LEU A 475 -19.05 10.31 4.35
C LEU A 475 -20.14 11.10 3.61
N ALA A 476 -20.26 10.89 2.31
CA ALA A 476 -21.26 11.53 1.45
C ALA A 476 -22.09 10.49 0.72
N PHE A 477 -23.36 10.81 0.52
CA PHE A 477 -24.29 10.04 -0.29
C PHE A 477 -24.65 10.87 -1.52
N GLU A 478 -24.25 10.39 -2.69
CA GLU A 478 -24.47 11.03 -3.99
C GLU A 478 -25.10 10.01 -4.94
N PRO A 479 -26.42 9.77 -4.87
CA PRO A 479 -27.07 8.85 -5.78
C PRO A 479 -27.10 9.40 -7.20
N THR A 480 -26.85 8.53 -8.17
CA THR A 480 -26.97 8.90 -9.60
C THR A 480 -28.43 9.22 -9.94
N ALA A 481 -28.65 10.31 -10.67
CA ALA A 481 -29.97 10.72 -11.13
C ALA A 481 -30.76 9.56 -11.77
N GLY A 482 -32.01 9.38 -11.35
CA GLY A 482 -32.90 8.33 -11.84
C GLY A 482 -32.74 6.96 -11.17
N GLN A 483 -31.73 6.73 -10.32
CA GLN A 483 -31.66 5.51 -9.51
C GLN A 483 -32.62 5.52 -8.30
N PRO A 484 -32.73 6.61 -7.51
CA PRO A 484 -33.61 6.61 -6.35
C PRO A 484 -35.09 6.48 -6.72
N VAL A 485 -35.84 5.75 -5.90
CA VAL A 485 -37.29 5.58 -6.02
C VAL A 485 -37.97 6.51 -5.01
N ALA A 486 -38.96 7.28 -5.47
CA ALA A 486 -39.70 8.20 -4.62
C ALA A 486 -40.41 7.46 -3.47
N GLY A 487 -40.17 7.91 -2.23
CA GLY A 487 -40.75 7.33 -1.02
C GLY A 487 -40.03 6.07 -0.48
N GLU A 488 -38.95 5.63 -1.12
CA GLU A 488 -38.12 4.52 -0.64
C GLU A 488 -37.11 4.98 0.42
N LYS A 489 -36.73 4.06 1.32
CA LYS A 489 -35.63 4.26 2.27
C LYS A 489 -34.45 3.40 1.87
N TYR A 490 -33.25 3.94 2.01
CA TYR A 490 -32.03 3.24 1.64
C TYR A 490 -31.11 3.07 2.83
N SER A 491 -30.52 1.89 2.95
CA SER A 491 -29.49 1.58 3.94
C SER A 491 -28.31 0.86 3.29
N GLY A 492 -27.12 1.16 3.76
CA GLY A 492 -25.87 0.52 3.34
C GLY A 492 -25.03 0.15 4.55
N THR A 493 -23.81 -0.31 4.31
CA THR A 493 -22.84 -0.63 5.36
C THR A 493 -21.43 -0.29 4.88
N VAL A 494 -20.64 0.36 5.73
CA VAL A 494 -19.21 0.60 5.51
C VAL A 494 -18.39 -0.08 6.61
N THR A 495 -17.16 -0.44 6.28
CA THR A 495 -16.17 -0.99 7.21
C THR A 495 -15.05 0.01 7.39
N TRP A 496 -14.77 0.35 8.64
CA TRP A 496 -13.63 1.19 9.00
C TRP A 496 -12.44 0.31 9.35
N ASN A 497 -11.28 0.56 8.75
CA ASN A 497 -10.05 -0.20 9.02
C ASN A 497 -9.00 0.73 9.62
N LEU A 498 -8.60 0.45 10.85
CA LEU A 498 -7.56 1.19 11.55
C LEU A 498 -6.28 0.36 11.59
N GLN A 499 -5.17 0.96 11.16
CA GLN A 499 -3.87 0.32 11.11
C GLN A 499 -2.80 1.23 11.71
N ASP A 500 -1.80 0.64 12.37
CA ASP A 500 -0.54 1.33 12.61
C ASP A 500 0.14 1.59 11.27
N THR A 501 0.56 2.84 11.01
CA THR A 501 1.35 3.13 9.81
C THR A 501 2.81 2.80 10.09
N PRO A 502 3.53 2.15 9.17
CA PRO A 502 4.99 2.19 9.19
C PRO A 502 5.45 3.66 9.16
N ALA A 503 6.62 3.96 9.72
CA ALA A 503 7.20 5.30 9.62
C ALA A 503 7.56 5.63 8.16
N ASN A 504 6.60 6.10 7.37
CA ASN A 504 6.91 6.65 6.05
C ASN A 504 7.61 7.99 6.25
N LYS A 505 8.85 8.09 5.74
CA LYS A 505 9.50 9.38 5.48
C LYS A 505 9.10 9.86 4.10
#